data_AF-A0A6N7Y9D8-F1
#
_entry.id   AF-A0A6N7Y9D8-F1
#
_cell.length_a   1.000
_cell.length_b   1.000
_cell.length_c   1.000
_cell.angle_alpha   90.00
_cell.angle_beta   90.00
_cell.angle_gamma   90.00
#
_symmetry.space_group_name_H-M   'P 1'
#
loop_
_entity.id
_entity.type
_entity.pdbx_description
1 polymer ?
#
loop_
_entity_poly.entity_id
_entity_poly.type
_entity_poly.pdbx_seq_one_letter_code
_entity_poly.pdbx_strand_id
1 'polypeptide(L)'
;MLPNTIQVVAIPEQCYRCGGVTRGIVGVLAPRSTGTVFREFDDVAEALANVLDPEVLRVGGIGPIKLRRSRTRGRYMSNGCVHCDAILGSFPLWERLNEVLSEGFQLHDFALSVRVGDPARQ
;
A
#
# COMPACT_ATOMS: atom_id res chain seq x y z
N MET A 1 0.32 -5.75 20.23
CA MET A 1 0.32 -6.09 18.80
C MET A 1 -0.26 -7.48 18.67
N LEU A 2 -1.26 -7.68 17.81
CA LEU A 2 -1.68 -9.05 17.49
C LEU A 2 -0.49 -9.75 16.83
N PRO A 3 -0.12 -10.98 17.24
CA PRO A 3 0.92 -11.71 16.54
C PRO A 3 0.45 -11.85 15.08
N ASN A 4 1.29 -11.43 14.13
CA ASN A 4 1.05 -11.55 12.68
C ASN A 4 0.27 -10.42 11.95
N THR A 5 0.35 -9.16 12.40
CA THR A 5 -0.16 -7.99 11.64
C THR A 5 0.94 -7.02 11.22
N ILE A 6 0.85 -6.46 10.02
CA ILE A 6 1.68 -5.37 9.51
C ILE A 6 0.86 -4.07 9.49
N GLN A 7 1.46 -2.94 9.88
CA GLN A 7 0.86 -1.61 9.72
C GLN A 7 1.20 -1.09 8.32
N VAL A 8 0.27 -1.18 7.37
CA VAL A 8 0.42 -0.56 6.06
C VAL A 8 -0.09 0.87 6.11
N VAL A 9 0.61 1.81 5.49
CA VAL A 9 0.13 3.18 5.30
C VAL A 9 -0.49 3.24 3.92
N ALA A 10 -1.81 3.43 3.87
CA ALA A 10 -2.58 3.38 2.63
C ALA A 10 -3.45 4.62 2.47
N ILE A 11 -3.12 5.47 1.50
CA ILE A 11 -3.79 6.74 1.27
C ILE A 11 -4.97 6.59 0.30
N PRO A 12 -6.10 7.26 0.55
CA PRO A 12 -7.22 7.26 -0.38
C PRO A 12 -6.94 8.18 -1.57
N GLU A 13 -7.31 7.73 -2.76
CA GLU A 13 -7.24 8.51 -3.99
C GLU A 13 -8.35 8.11 -4.97
N GLN A 14 -8.65 8.98 -5.93
CA GLN A 14 -9.61 8.71 -6.99
C GLN A 14 -8.91 8.07 -8.19
N CYS A 15 -9.36 6.88 -8.61
CA CYS A 15 -8.75 6.19 -9.73
C CYS A 15 -8.94 6.97 -11.04
N TYR A 16 -7.85 7.32 -11.72
CA TYR A 16 -7.89 8.03 -13.01
C TYR A 16 -8.65 7.27 -14.11
N ARG A 17 -8.77 5.94 -14.00
CA ARG A 17 -9.40 5.10 -15.04
C ARG A 17 -10.90 4.92 -14.82
N CYS A 18 -11.32 4.58 -13.60
CA CYS A 18 -12.72 4.27 -13.30
C CYS A 18 -13.44 5.30 -12.43
N GLY A 19 -12.73 6.31 -11.90
CA GLY A 19 -13.28 7.32 -10.99
C GLY A 19 -13.63 6.82 -9.59
N GLY A 20 -13.51 5.52 -9.31
CA GLY A 20 -13.77 4.94 -8.00
C GLY A 20 -12.70 5.30 -6.96
N VAL A 21 -13.12 5.54 -5.72
CA VAL A 21 -12.20 5.74 -4.59
C VAL A 21 -11.48 4.41 -4.29
N THR A 22 -10.16 4.47 -4.22
CA THR A 22 -9.29 3.33 -3.94
C THR A 22 -8.18 3.78 -3.00
N ARG A 23 -7.57 2.85 -2.27
CA ARG A 23 -6.37 3.14 -1.47
C ARG A 23 -5.12 2.59 -2.13
N GLY A 24 -4.06 3.39 -2.16
CA GLY A 24 -2.72 2.97 -2.57
C GLY A 24 -1.78 2.91 -1.37
N ILE A 25 -1.03 1.82 -1.23
CA ILE A 25 -0.03 1.68 -0.16
C ILE A 25 1.19 2.54 -0.53
N VAL A 26 1.56 3.45 0.36
CA VAL A 26 2.74 4.31 0.24
C VAL A 26 3.93 3.81 1.07
N GLY A 27 3.67 2.90 2.01
CA GLY A 27 4.71 2.30 2.83
C GLY A 27 4.16 1.52 4.02
N VAL A 28 5.03 1.22 4.98
CA VAL A 28 4.67 0.57 6.25
C VAL A 28 5.25 1.31 7.44
N LEU A 29 4.58 1.20 8.59
CA LEU A 29 5.13 1.57 9.88
C LEU A 29 5.74 0.33 10.54
N ALA A 30 7.04 0.15 10.38
CA ALA A 30 7.77 -0.98 10.96
C ALA A 30 8.12 -0.69 12.44
N PRO A 31 7.96 -1.66 13.36
CA PRO A 31 8.29 -1.47 14.77
C PRO A 31 9.81 -1.26 14.96
N ARG A 32 10.17 -0.43 15.95
CA ARG A 32 11.54 -0.26 16.46
C ARG A 32 11.58 -0.39 17.98
N SER A 33 12.78 -0.40 18.57
CA SER A 33 12.97 -0.40 20.02
C SER A 33 12.22 0.74 20.70
N THR A 34 12.11 1.89 20.03
CA THR A 34 11.26 3.01 20.42
C THR A 34 10.38 3.44 19.25
N GLY A 35 9.07 3.19 19.36
CA GLY A 35 8.08 3.61 18.36
C GLY A 35 8.13 2.82 17.04
N THR A 36 7.96 3.54 15.93
CA THR A 36 7.89 2.97 14.57
C THR A 36 8.75 3.78 13.60
N VAL A 37 9.20 3.14 12.53
CA VAL A 37 9.88 3.79 11.40
C VAL A 37 9.08 3.59 10.11
N PHE A 38 8.95 4.64 9.32
CA PHE A 38 8.37 4.55 7.99
C PHE A 38 9.35 3.88 7.01
N ARG A 39 8.82 2.99 6.18
CA ARG A 39 9.53 2.35 5.06
C ARG A 39 8.67 2.54 3.82
N GLU A 40 9.26 3.08 2.76
CA GLU A 40 8.55 3.38 1.53
C GLU A 40 8.09 2.11 0.82
N PHE A 41 7.00 2.20 0.07
CA PHE A 41 6.43 1.07 -0.66
C PHE A 41 7.47 0.41 -1.58
N ASP A 42 8.25 1.19 -2.33
CA ASP A 42 9.22 0.66 -3.28
C ASP A 42 10.29 -0.23 -2.59
N ASP A 43 10.59 0.00 -1.30
CA ASP A 43 11.53 -0.81 -0.51
C ASP A 43 10.93 -2.13 0.01
N VAL A 44 9.61 -2.21 0.15
CA VAL A 44 8.93 -3.33 0.81
C VAL A 44 7.92 -4.06 -0.07
N ALA A 45 7.66 -3.57 -1.29
CA ALA A 45 6.54 -4.02 -2.11
C ALA A 45 6.56 -5.52 -2.45
N GLU A 46 7.73 -6.09 -2.72
CA GLU A 46 7.86 -7.53 -2.98
C GLU A 46 7.50 -8.36 -1.74
N ALA A 47 8.00 -7.96 -0.57
CA ALA A 47 7.67 -8.61 0.69
C ALA A 47 6.17 -8.50 0.99
N LEU A 48 5.57 -7.31 0.79
CA LEU A 48 4.14 -7.10 1.00
C LEU A 48 3.28 -7.95 0.08
N ALA A 49 3.62 -8.04 -1.20
CA ALA A 49 2.86 -8.86 -2.14
C ALA A 49 2.89 -10.35 -1.80
N ASN A 50 3.95 -10.82 -1.16
CA ASN A 50 4.07 -12.23 -0.75
C ASN A 50 3.36 -12.55 0.57
N VAL A 51 3.15 -11.56 1.45
CA VAL A 51 2.67 -11.81 2.81
C VAL A 51 1.27 -11.26 3.08
N LEU A 52 0.78 -10.30 2.30
CA LEU A 52 -0.54 -9.70 2.55
C LEU A 52 -1.63 -10.49 1.83
N ASP A 53 -2.70 -10.80 2.56
CA ASP A 53 -3.88 -11.46 2.00
C ASP A 53 -4.65 -10.48 1.09
N PRO A 54 -4.81 -10.78 -0.22
CA PRO A 54 -5.52 -9.91 -1.16
C PRO A 54 -6.97 -9.61 -0.75
N GLU A 55 -7.65 -10.54 -0.08
CA GLU A 55 -9.03 -10.34 0.35
C GLU A 55 -9.11 -9.35 1.51
N VAL A 56 -8.15 -9.41 2.44
CA VAL A 56 -8.03 -8.43 3.53
C VAL A 56 -7.73 -7.04 2.96
N LEU A 57 -6.85 -6.94 1.96
CA LEU A 57 -6.56 -5.69 1.27
C LEU A 57 -7.84 -5.12 0.62
N ARG A 58 -8.60 -5.96 -0.08
CA ARG A 58 -9.84 -5.56 -0.77
C ARG A 58 -10.88 -5.01 0.20
N VAL A 59 -11.07 -5.63 1.37
CA VAL A 59 -11.96 -5.12 2.44
C VAL A 59 -11.49 -3.75 2.95
N GLY A 60 -10.18 -3.53 3.01
CA GLY A 60 -9.58 -2.22 3.31
C GLY A 60 -9.70 -1.18 2.18
N GLY A 61 -10.31 -1.51 1.04
CA GLY A 61 -10.38 -0.65 -0.14
C GLY A 61 -9.05 -0.51 -0.87
N ILE A 62 -8.09 -1.38 -0.59
CA ILE A 62 -6.77 -1.44 -1.24
C ILE A 62 -6.87 -2.45 -2.38
N GLY A 63 -6.42 -2.08 -3.58
CA GLY A 63 -6.35 -3.03 -4.68
C GLY A 63 -5.11 -3.93 -4.59
N PRO A 64 -4.92 -4.81 -5.57
CA PRO A 64 -3.85 -5.80 -5.49
C PRO A 64 -2.46 -5.16 -5.67
N ILE A 65 -1.46 -5.73 -5.00
CA ILE A 65 -0.05 -5.44 -5.26
C ILE A 65 0.45 -6.45 -6.29
N LYS A 66 0.85 -6.01 -7.48
CA LYS A 66 1.20 -6.90 -8.58
C LYS A 66 2.51 -6.53 -9.24
N LEU A 67 3.20 -7.56 -9.72
CA LEU A 67 4.33 -7.38 -10.61
C LEU A 67 3.84 -6.84 -11.95
N ARG A 68 4.35 -5.69 -12.35
CA ARG A 68 4.12 -5.04 -13.64
C ARG A 68 5.41 -4.97 -14.44
N ARG A 69 5.25 -4.74 -15.74
CA ARG A 69 6.36 -4.50 -16.66
C ARG A 69 6.09 -3.23 -17.45
N SER A 70 7.10 -2.37 -17.54
CA SER A 70 7.10 -1.23 -18.46
C SER A 70 8.37 -1.24 -19.32
N ARG A 71 8.31 -0.54 -20.45
CA ARG A 71 9.48 -0.41 -21.36
C ARG A 71 10.62 0.38 -20.73
N THR A 72 10.31 1.37 -19.89
CA THR A 72 11.28 2.31 -19.31
C THR A 72 11.78 1.88 -17.93
N ARG A 73 10.92 1.31 -17.08
CA ARG A 73 11.25 0.89 -15.71
C ARG A 73 11.56 -0.60 -15.57
N GLY A 74 11.37 -1.41 -16.62
CA GLY A 74 11.51 -2.86 -16.53
C GLY A 74 10.40 -3.49 -15.68
N ARG A 75 10.74 -4.48 -14.85
CA ARG A 75 9.82 -5.16 -13.92
C ARG A 75 9.79 -4.42 -12.58
N TYR A 76 8.60 -4.19 -12.02
CA TYR A 76 8.43 -3.49 -10.74
C TYR A 76 7.10 -3.88 -10.11
N MET A 77 6.99 -3.80 -8.78
CA MET A 77 5.73 -3.98 -8.08
C MET A 77 4.92 -2.68 -8.10
N SER A 78 3.60 -2.76 -8.26
CA SER A 78 2.72 -1.60 -8.24
C SER A 78 1.47 -1.83 -7.41
N ASN A 79 0.93 -0.76 -6.84
CA ASN A 79 -0.45 -0.71 -6.38
C ASN A 79 -1.41 -0.79 -7.57
N GLY A 80 -2.55 -1.43 -7.37
CA GLY A 80 -3.69 -1.46 -8.30
C GLY A 80 -4.92 -0.80 -7.70
N CYS A 81 -5.80 -0.28 -8.55
CA CYS A 81 -7.13 0.14 -8.12
C CYS A 81 -7.95 -1.07 -7.63
N VAL A 82 -8.63 -0.94 -6.49
CA VAL A 82 -9.49 -2.01 -5.95
C VAL A 82 -10.66 -2.39 -6.88
N HIS A 83 -11.10 -1.46 -7.73
CA HIS A 83 -12.26 -1.64 -8.62
C HIS A 83 -11.90 -2.16 -10.02
N CYS A 84 -10.82 -1.63 -10.60
CA CYS A 84 -10.48 -1.90 -12.01
C CYS A 84 -9.03 -2.33 -12.25
N ASP A 85 -8.23 -2.49 -11.18
CA ASP A 85 -6.82 -2.88 -11.22
C ASP A 85 -5.93 -1.96 -12.09
N ALA A 86 -6.37 -0.72 -12.35
CA ALA A 86 -5.53 0.30 -12.95
C ALA A 86 -4.32 0.60 -12.05
N ILE A 87 -3.14 0.73 -12.65
CA ILE A 87 -1.88 0.99 -11.92
C ILE A 87 -1.98 2.32 -11.18
N LEU A 88 -1.79 2.31 -9.87
CA LEU A 88 -1.60 3.52 -9.08
C LEU A 88 -0.08 3.76 -8.96
N GLY A 89 0.42 4.81 -9.58
CA GLY A 89 1.86 5.08 -9.64
C GLY A 89 2.41 5.54 -8.29
N SER A 90 3.67 5.20 -7.98
CA SER A 90 4.31 5.63 -6.73
C SER A 90 4.40 7.15 -6.62
N PHE A 91 4.61 7.87 -7.74
CA PHE A 91 4.72 9.34 -7.73
C PHE A 91 3.41 10.05 -7.37
N PRO A 92 2.26 9.82 -8.06
CA PRO A 92 0.98 10.42 -7.65
C PRO A 92 0.61 10.10 -6.19
N LEU A 93 0.85 8.87 -5.75
CA LEU A 93 0.60 8.48 -4.37
C LEU A 93 1.51 9.25 -3.38
N TRP A 94 2.77 9.47 -3.74
CA TRP A 94 3.70 10.23 -2.90
C TRP A 94 3.34 11.72 -2.85
N GLU A 95 2.91 12.31 -3.96
CA GLU A 95 2.36 13.68 -3.99
C GLU A 95 1.13 13.80 -3.09
N ARG A 96 0.18 12.88 -3.23
CA ARG A 96 -1.03 12.87 -2.40
C ARG A 96 -0.71 12.68 -0.92
N LEU A 97 0.29 11.87 -0.58
CA LEU A 97 0.76 11.74 0.80
C LEU A 97 1.29 13.08 1.33
N ASN A 98 2.16 13.77 0.59
CA ASN A 98 2.71 15.04 1.04
C ASN A 98 1.67 16.15 1.19
N GLU A 99 0.67 16.16 0.30
CA GLU A 99 -0.47 17.08 0.39
C GLU A 99 -1.19 16.90 1.73
N VAL A 100 -1.61 15.67 2.07
CA VAL A 100 -2.33 15.43 3.33
C VAL A 100 -1.43 15.65 4.56
N LEU A 101 -0.13 15.33 4.49
CA LEU A 101 0.78 15.64 5.59
C LEU A 101 0.95 17.15 5.80
N SER A 102 0.94 17.93 4.72
CA SER A 102 0.99 19.41 4.78
C SER A 102 -0.30 20.03 5.33
N GLU A 103 -1.43 19.34 5.18
CA GLU A 103 -2.71 19.68 5.81
C GLU A 103 -2.75 19.36 7.32
N GLY A 104 -1.71 18.71 7.86
CA GLY A 104 -1.56 18.39 9.28
C GLY A 104 -1.88 16.95 9.65
N PHE A 105 -2.33 16.12 8.69
CA PHE A 105 -2.47 14.69 8.92
C PHE A 105 -1.10 14.04 9.19
N GLN A 106 -1.13 12.89 9.82
CA GLN A 106 0.03 12.10 10.19
C GLN A 106 -0.03 10.74 9.50
N LEU A 107 1.12 10.08 9.36
CA LEU A 107 1.18 8.73 8.76
C LEU A 107 0.26 7.72 9.46
N HIS A 108 0.07 7.87 10.78
CA HIS A 108 -0.80 6.98 11.56
C HIS A 108 -2.29 7.15 11.24
N ASP A 109 -2.71 8.30 10.70
CA ASP A 109 -4.11 8.52 10.29
C ASP A 109 -4.49 7.66 9.07
N PHE A 110 -3.49 7.19 8.33
CA PHE A 110 -3.65 6.32 7.15
C PHE A 110 -3.15 4.90 7.41
N ALA A 111 -2.78 4.57 8.65
CA ALA A 111 -2.27 3.26 9.00
C ALA A 111 -3.40 2.24 9.18
N LEU A 112 -3.30 1.11 8.47
CA LEU A 112 -4.21 -0.02 8.57
C LEU A 112 -3.46 -1.25 9.08
N SER A 113 -4.04 -1.90 10.08
CA SER A 113 -3.55 -3.19 10.58
C SER A 113 -3.98 -4.31 9.65
N VAL A 114 -3.07 -4.83 8.83
CA VAL A 114 -3.35 -5.91 7.89
C VAL A 114 -2.75 -7.21 8.40
N ARG A 115 -3.56 -8.27 8.43
CA ARG A 115 -3.07 -9.62 8.78
C ARG A 115 -2.18 -10.14 7.67
N VAL A 116 -1.07 -10.75 8.07
CA VAL A 116 -0.25 -11.55 7.16
C VAL A 116 -1.01 -12.84 6.86
N GLY A 117 -1.21 -13.13 5.57
CA GLY A 117 -1.76 -14.39 5.11
C GLY A 117 -0.79 -15.55 5.36
N ASP A 118 -1.31 -16.78 5.42
CA ASP A 118 -0.47 -17.96 5.56
C ASP A 118 0.32 -18.17 4.25
N PRO A 119 1.68 -18.11 4.26
CA PRO A 119 2.49 -18.22 3.05
C PRO A 119 2.33 -19.56 2.32
N ALA A 120 1.70 -20.57 2.94
CA ALA A 120 1.44 -21.88 2.35
C ALA A 120 0.19 -21.95 1.43
N ARG A 121 -0.55 -20.85 1.25
CA ARG A 121 -1.85 -20.84 0.54
C ARG A 121 -1.90 -20.00 -0.74
N GLN A 122 -0.78 -19.48 -1.22
CA GLN A 122 -0.68 -18.66 -2.44
C GLN A 122 -0.12 -19.44 -3.62
#